data_AF-A0A9X1XIH8-F1
#
_entry.id   AF-A0A9X1XIH8-F1
#
_cell.length_a   1.000
_cell.length_b   1.000
_cell.length_c   1.000
_cell.angle_alpha   90.00
_cell.angle_beta   90.00
_cell.angle_gamma   90.00
#
_symmetry.space_group_name_H-M   'P 1'
#
loop_
_entity.id
_entity.type
_entity.pdbx_description
1 polymer ?
#
loop_
_entity_poly.entity_id
_entity_poly.type
_entity_poly.pdbx_seq_one_letter_code
_entity_poly.pdbx_strand_id
1 'polypeptide(L)'
;MLATREKMIKLTRNKVEYFYKRTFQYFTEREVMEVRYIVKQTTDGRLHHEKRKVIKSEINYVPRSKFSEKDFKSLEVEPLTTQFPLSLEQLERVIEKGSLFDERIISIFK
;
A
#
# COMPACT_ATOMS: atom_id res chain seq x y z
N MET A 1 26.99 22.52 -38.77
CA MET A 1 25.67 22.13 -38.21
C MET A 1 25.80 20.73 -37.63
N LEU A 2 26.32 20.63 -36.40
CA LEU A 2 26.46 19.37 -35.69
C LEU A 2 25.14 19.06 -35.00
N ALA A 3 24.49 18.02 -35.50
CA ALA A 3 23.37 17.37 -34.86
C ALA A 3 23.82 16.70 -33.55
N THR A 4 24.06 17.49 -32.52
CA THR A 4 23.94 17.08 -31.12
C THR A 4 22.61 17.68 -30.67
N ARG A 5 21.46 17.23 -31.20
CA ARG A 5 20.73 16.09 -30.62
C ARG A 5 21.31 15.70 -29.26
N GLU A 6 21.21 16.62 -28.32
CA GLU A 6 20.82 16.32 -26.95
C GLU A 6 19.55 15.47 -27.04
N LYS A 7 19.73 14.18 -27.32
CA LYS A 7 18.80 13.15 -26.91
C LYS A 7 18.79 13.31 -25.40
N MET A 8 17.89 14.15 -24.91
CA MET A 8 17.33 14.06 -23.57
C MET A 8 16.99 12.58 -23.42
N ILE A 9 17.88 11.86 -22.75
CA ILE A 9 17.57 10.57 -22.17
C ILE A 9 16.52 10.94 -21.13
N LYS A 10 15.24 10.91 -21.55
CA LYS A 10 14.13 10.72 -20.63
C LYS A 10 14.44 9.39 -19.96
N LEU A 11 15.18 9.46 -18.85
CA LEU A 11 15.26 8.39 -17.86
C LEU A 11 13.82 8.20 -17.41
N THR A 12 13.09 7.35 -18.10
CA THR A 12 11.84 6.76 -17.62
C THR A 12 12.23 5.96 -16.39
N ARG A 13 12.25 6.65 -15.24
CA ARG A 13 12.54 6.06 -13.94
C ARG A 13 11.44 5.06 -13.63
N ASN A 14 11.83 3.86 -13.21
CA ASN A 14 10.89 2.92 -12.61
C ASN A 14 10.23 3.61 -11.41
N LYS A 15 8.90 3.69 -11.43
CA LYS A 15 8.13 4.27 -10.31
C LYS A 15 7.76 3.14 -9.37
N VAL A 16 8.17 3.26 -8.11
CA VAL A 16 7.80 2.32 -7.05
C VAL A 16 6.81 3.02 -6.14
N GLU A 17 5.66 2.38 -5.91
CA GLU A 17 4.60 2.86 -5.04
C GLU A 17 4.18 1.76 -4.08
N TYR A 18 3.74 2.16 -2.91
CA TYR A 18 3.29 1.27 -1.85
C TYR A 18 1.84 1.62 -1.51
N PHE A 19 0.98 0.61 -1.48
CA PHE A 19 -0.44 0.78 -1.22
C PHE A 19 -0.86 -0.02 0.00
N TYR A 20 -1.70 0.60 0.82
CA TYR A 20 -2.47 -0.07 1.85
C TYR A 20 -3.78 -0.53 1.24
N LYS A 21 -4.11 -1.81 1.40
CA LYS A 21 -5.38 -2.38 0.95
C LYS A 21 -6.06 -3.09 2.11
N ARG A 22 -7.33 -2.80 2.32
CA ARG A 22 -8.16 -3.45 3.34
C ARG A 22 -9.29 -4.24 2.66
N THR A 23 -9.56 -5.44 3.13
CA THR A 23 -10.66 -6.29 2.65
C THR A 23 -11.39 -6.91 3.83
N PHE A 24 -12.68 -7.19 3.65
CA PHE A 24 -13.54 -7.74 4.69
C PHE A 24 -14.36 -8.89 4.15
N GLN A 25 -14.50 -9.95 4.95
CA GLN A 25 -15.28 -11.12 4.61
C GLN A 25 -16.02 -11.62 5.85
N TYR A 26 -17.28 -11.99 5.71
CA TYR A 26 -18.00 -12.68 6.77
C TYR A 26 -17.32 -14.01 7.07
N PHE A 27 -16.94 -14.21 8.33
CA PHE A 27 -16.28 -15.44 8.77
C PHE A 27 -17.26 -16.31 9.56
N THR A 28 -17.96 -15.70 10.52
CA THR A 28 -19.06 -16.34 11.26
C THR A 28 -20.24 -15.39 11.39
N GLU A 29 -21.34 -15.84 11.98
CA GLU A 29 -22.48 -14.97 12.29
C GLU A 29 -22.11 -13.80 13.22
N ARG A 30 -21.04 -13.96 14.01
CA ARG A 30 -20.60 -12.99 15.02
C ARG A 30 -19.34 -12.23 14.61
N GLU A 31 -18.61 -12.68 13.60
CA GLU A 31 -17.28 -12.16 13.26
C GLU A 31 -17.14 -11.87 11.76
N VAL A 32 -16.45 -10.76 11.50
CA VAL A 32 -15.97 -10.38 10.19
C VAL A 32 -14.45 -10.55 10.20
N MET A 33 -13.93 -11.31 9.24
CA MET A 33 -12.51 -11.38 8.98
C MET A 33 -12.10 -10.15 8.19
N GLU A 34 -11.21 -9.37 8.77
CA GLU A 34 -10.52 -8.27 8.13
C GLU A 34 -9.15 -8.76 7.66
N VAL A 35 -8.84 -8.55 6.38
CA VAL A 35 -7.50 -8.78 5.86
C VAL A 35 -6.90 -7.47 5.36
N ARG A 36 -5.74 -7.12 5.92
CA ARG A 36 -4.95 -5.93 5.55
C ARG A 36 -3.75 -6.36 4.74
N TYR A 37 -3.43 -5.61 3.69
CA TYR A 37 -2.30 -5.87 2.81
C TYR A 37 -1.45 -4.62 2.63
N ILE A 38 -0.14 -4.83 2.55
CA ILE A 38 0.79 -3.87 1.96
C ILE A 38 1.17 -4.41 0.59
N VAL A 39 0.93 -3.62 -0.45
CA VAL A 39 1.19 -3.98 -1.84
C VAL A 39 2.28 -3.07 -2.39
N LYS A 40 3.37 -3.67 -2.85
CA LYS A 40 4.38 -2.98 -3.66
C LYS A 40 3.93 -3.03 -5.11
N GLN A 41 3.80 -1.86 -5.72
CA GLN A 41 3.58 -1.70 -7.15
C GLN A 41 4.84 -1.13 -7.77
N THR A 42 5.31 -1.78 -8.83
CA THR A 42 6.41 -1.25 -9.65
C THR A 42 5.88 -1.05 -11.06
N THR A 43 5.92 0.20 -11.51
CA THR A 43 5.54 0.58 -12.87
C THR A 43 6.80 0.80 -13.66
N ASP A 44 7.04 -0.05 -14.65
CA ASP A 44 8.13 0.15 -15.60
C ASP A 44 7.68 1.19 -16.64
N GLY A 45 8.39 2.32 -16.68
CA GLY A 45 8.09 3.43 -17.57
C GLY A 45 8.29 3.12 -19.06
N ARG A 46 8.88 1.96 -19.41
CA ARG A 46 9.12 1.56 -20.81
C ARG A 46 8.04 0.67 -21.40
N LEU A 47 7.29 -0.06 -20.58
CA LEU A 47 6.45 -1.16 -21.05
C LEU A 47 4.99 -1.10 -20.59
N HIS A 48 4.59 -0.09 -19.79
CA HIS A 48 3.28 -0.10 -19.10
C HIS A 48 3.00 -1.40 -18.33
N HIS A 49 4.06 -2.16 -18.00
CA HIS A 49 3.93 -3.34 -17.16
C HIS A 49 3.89 -2.90 -15.71
N GLU A 50 2.74 -3.12 -15.11
CA GLU A 50 2.51 -2.92 -13.70
C GLU A 50 2.70 -4.26 -12.99
N LYS A 51 3.74 -4.36 -12.15
CA LYS A 51 3.95 -5.53 -11.31
C LYS A 51 3.48 -5.22 -9.89
N ARG A 52 2.45 -5.93 -9.43
CA ARG A 52 1.99 -5.88 -8.04
C ARG A 52 2.50 -7.09 -7.27
N LYS A 53 3.01 -6.85 -6.06
CA LYS A 53 3.42 -7.90 -5.12
C LYS A 53 2.92 -7.55 -3.73
N VAL A 54 2.20 -8.48 -3.10
CA VAL A 54 1.91 -8.40 -1.65
C VAL A 54 3.21 -8.68 -0.91
N ILE A 55 3.61 -7.75 -0.05
CA ILE A 55 4.86 -7.84 0.73
C ILE A 55 4.58 -8.17 2.19
N LYS A 56 3.42 -7.78 2.71
CA LYS A 56 2.97 -8.14 4.04
C LYS A 56 1.45 -8.21 4.07
N SER A 57 0.91 -9.08 4.91
CA SER A 57 -0.51 -9.20 5.17
C SER A 57 -0.77 -9.51 6.63
N GLU A 58 -1.91 -9.07 7.14
CA GLU A 58 -2.37 -9.37 8.50
C GLU A 58 -3.87 -9.71 8.46
N ILE A 59 -4.27 -10.69 9.26
CA ILE A 59 -5.67 -11.10 9.42
C ILE A 59 -6.10 -10.73 10.83
N ASN A 60 -7.22 -10.03 10.94
CA ASN A 60 -7.86 -9.67 12.21
C ASN A 60 -9.30 -10.14 12.21
N TYR A 61 -9.78 -10.58 13.37
CA TYR A 61 -11.18 -10.94 13.57
C TYR A 61 -11.86 -9.81 14.34
N VAL A 62 -12.84 -9.19 13.71
CA VAL A 62 -13.57 -8.05 14.27
C VAL A 62 -15.01 -8.48 14.55
N PRO A 63 -15.57 -8.12 15.73
CA PRO A 63 -16.98 -8.38 16.01
C PRO A 63 -17.88 -7.74 14.95
N ARG A 64 -18.82 -8.50 14.39
CA ARG A 64 -19.75 -8.03 13.37
C ARG A 64 -20.57 -6.82 13.82
N SER A 65 -20.86 -6.71 15.12
CA SER A 65 -21.57 -5.57 15.71
C SER A 65 -20.85 -4.23 15.56
N LYS A 66 -19.53 -4.24 15.37
CA LYS A 66 -18.71 -3.04 15.13
C LYS A 66 -18.57 -2.70 13.64
N PHE A 67 -19.23 -3.46 12.76
CA PHE A 67 -19.03 -3.41 11.32
C PHE A 67 -20.32 -3.00 10.60
N SER A 68 -20.25 -1.99 9.74
CA SER A 68 -21.37 -1.55 8.91
C SER A 68 -21.32 -2.22 7.53
N GLU A 69 -22.46 -2.50 6.92
CA GLU A 69 -22.51 -3.01 5.54
C GLU A 69 -21.86 -2.07 4.51
N LYS A 70 -21.76 -0.77 4.85
CA LYS A 70 -21.04 0.22 4.03
C LYS A 70 -19.54 -0.04 4.01
N ASP A 71 -18.98 -0.60 5.09
CA ASP A 71 -17.54 -0.86 5.22
C ASP A 71 -17.10 -2.03 4.30
N PHE A 72 -17.99 -2.96 3.98
CA PHE A 72 -17.74 -4.01 2.98
C PHE A 72 -17.61 -3.48 1.55
N LYS A 73 -18.30 -2.38 1.23
CA LYS A 73 -18.27 -1.76 -0.11
C LYS A 73 -17.07 -0.84 -0.28
N SER A 74 -16.57 -0.27 0.81
CA SER A 74 -15.38 0.58 0.84
C SER A 74 -14.11 -0.28 0.96
N LEU A 75 -13.82 -1.05 -0.10
CA LEU A 75 -12.49 -1.65 -0.27
C LEU A 75 -11.48 -0.53 -0.53
N GLU A 76 -10.95 0.01 0.56
CA GLU A 76 -10.04 1.14 0.53
C GLU A 76 -8.66 0.69 0.02
N VAL A 77 -8.24 1.29 -1.09
CA VAL A 77 -6.87 1.16 -1.62
C VAL A 77 -6.30 2.57 -1.63
N GLU A 78 -5.39 2.84 -0.70
CA GLU A 78 -4.77 4.15 -0.55
C GLU A 78 -3.25 4.05 -0.67
N PRO A 79 -2.59 5.03 -1.30
CA PRO A 79 -1.15 5.13 -1.25
C PRO A 79 -0.68 5.29 0.21
N LEU A 80 0.27 4.47 0.64
CA LEU A 80 0.83 4.57 1.99
C LEU A 80 1.50 5.92 2.25
N THR A 81 2.01 6.56 1.20
CA THR A 81 2.58 7.92 1.27
C THR A 81 1.54 9.00 1.57
N THR A 82 0.25 8.73 1.33
CA THR A 82 -0.85 9.64 1.67
C THR A 82 -1.22 9.52 3.14
N GLN A 83 -1.20 8.31 3.68
CA GLN A 83 -1.47 8.06 5.10
C GLN A 83 -0.27 8.39 6.01
N PHE A 84 0.95 8.22 5.49
CA PHE A 84 2.19 8.50 6.20
C PHE A 84 3.07 9.41 5.35
N PRO A 85 3.36 10.66 5.78
CA PRO A 85 4.24 11.57 5.05
C PRO A 85 5.72 11.17 5.19
N LEU A 86 6.04 9.95 4.78
CA LEU A 86 7.37 9.34 4.83
C LEU A 86 8.01 9.32 3.44
N SER A 87 9.33 9.45 3.39
CA SER A 87 10.06 9.15 2.16
C SER A 87 9.96 7.66 1.82
N LEU A 88 10.18 7.30 0.56
CA LEU A 88 10.15 5.90 0.10
C LEU A 88 11.10 5.01 0.92
N GLU A 89 12.32 5.50 1.18
CA GLU A 89 13.33 4.77 1.97
C GLU A 89 12.91 4.58 3.43
N GLN A 90 12.25 5.59 4.02
CA GLN A 90 11.71 5.47 5.37
C GLN A 90 10.57 4.46 5.39
N LEU A 91 9.67 4.51 4.41
CA LEU A 91 8.55 3.58 4.31
C LEU A 91 9.04 2.13 4.16
N GLU A 92 10.05 1.88 3.32
CA GLU A 92 10.68 0.56 3.17
C GLU A 92 11.23 0.04 4.51
N ARG A 93 11.93 0.87 5.27
CA ARG A 93 12.45 0.49 6.60
C ARG A 93 11.33 0.20 7.60
N VAL A 94 10.22 0.94 7.57
CA VAL A 94 9.07 0.70 8.47
C VAL A 94 8.35 -0.59 8.08
N ILE A 95 8.22 -0.90 6.77
CA ILE A 95 7.70 -2.18 6.28
C ILE A 95 8.56 -3.33 6.80
N GLU A 96 9.89 -3.24 6.62
CA GLU A 96 10.84 -4.28 7.03
C GLU A 96 10.84 -4.52 8.55
N LYS A 97 10.72 -3.47 9.35
CA LYS A 97 10.61 -3.56 10.82
C LYS A 97 9.28 -4.16 11.30
N GLY A 98 8.33 -4.37 10.39
CA GLY A 98 7.05 -4.98 10.68
C GLY A 98 6.03 -4.07 11.36
N SER A 99 6.39 -2.81 11.64
CA SER A 99 5.60 -1.91 12.48
C SER A 99 4.34 -1.35 11.81
N LEU A 100 4.15 -1.48 10.49
CA LEU A 100 3.04 -0.83 9.77
C LEU A 100 1.62 -1.32 10.14
N PHE A 101 1.48 -2.48 10.77
CA PHE A 101 0.18 -2.95 11.26
C PHE A 101 -0.01 -2.72 12.76
N ASP A 102 1.05 -2.31 13.47
CA ASP A 102 0.95 -1.92 14.87
C ASP A 102 0.31 -0.52 14.94
N GLU A 103 -0.85 -0.42 15.57
CA GLU A 103 -1.57 0.83 15.86
C GLU A 103 -0.69 1.91 16.53
N ARG A 104 0.51 1.55 17.03
CA ARG A 104 1.48 2.45 17.63
C ARG A 104 2.15 3.40 16.64
N ILE A 105 2.20 3.15 15.32
CA ILE A 105 2.84 4.10 14.40
C ILE A 105 2.14 5.46 14.41
N ILE A 106 0.82 5.49 14.59
CA ILE A 106 0.05 6.74 14.70
C ILE A 106 0.48 7.56 15.92
N SER A 107 1.06 6.91 16.94
CA SER A 107 1.56 7.55 18.16
C SER A 107 3.06 7.88 18.12
N ILE A 108 3.86 7.28 17.24
CA ILE A 108 5.33 7.52 17.21
C ILE A 108 5.65 8.88 16.58
N PHE A 109 4.75 9.43 15.78
CA PHE A 109 4.94 10.70 15.06
C PHE A 109 4.00 11.83 15.55
N LYS A 110 3.38 11.68 16.72
CA LYS A 110 2.63 12.73 17.42
C LYS A 110 3.50 13.44 18.45
#